data_AF-A0A8C8W9E8-F1
#
_entry.id   AF-A0A8C8W9E8-F1
#
_cell.length_a   1.000
_cell.length_b   1.000
_cell.length_c   1.000
_cell.angle_alpha   90.00
_cell.angle_beta   90.00
_cell.angle_gamma   90.00
#
_symmetry.space_group_name_H-M   'P 1'
#
loop_
_entity.id
_entity.type
_entity.pdbx_description
1 polymer ?
#
loop_
_entity_poly.entity_id
_entity_poly.type
_entity_poly.pdbx_seq_one_letter_code
_entity_poly.pdbx_strand_id
1 'polypeptide(L)'
;LARLSGNLTPVSGTAPEVLSQTLFLLEAGLSWGRAPLGGGSSRRHGGGLAARPARAAAPGSGGQGPCRAPTRQPAGGARYHPAAFWGRSRHVPVPHALGFGAAAGRSVDKSWKELSNVLSGIFCASLNFIDSTNTVTPTASFKPLGLANGTDHNFLRYAVLPREVVCTENLTPWKKLLPCSSKAGLSVLLKADRLFHTSYHSQAVHIRPVCRNARCTSVSWELRQTLSVVFDAFVTGQGKKDWSLFRMFSRTLTEPCPLASESRVYVDITGYNQDNETLEVTPPPTTTYQDVILGARKTYAVYDLLDTAVINNSRNLNLQLKWKSPPESEAPPVPFLHAQRYVSGYGLQNGKLNTLLYNTHPHRAFPVLLLDTVPWHLRLYVHTLTITSKGKDNKPSYVHYQPAQDRLQPHLLEMLIQLPANSATKVSIQFERALLKWTEYTPDPNHGFYVRWAPLTYCPVAS
;
A
#
# COMPACT_ATOMS: atom_id res chain seq x y z
N LEU A 1 15.64 -11.64 -7.03
CA LEU A 1 15.18 -10.77 -8.15
C LEU A 1 15.01 -9.35 -7.62
N ALA A 2 15.46 -8.32 -8.33
CA ALA A 2 15.14 -6.93 -8.00
C ALA A 2 14.82 -6.15 -9.29
N ARG A 3 13.69 -5.46 -9.32
CA ARG A 3 13.11 -4.80 -10.49
C ARG A 3 12.61 -3.41 -10.11
N LEU A 4 13.13 -2.38 -10.76
CA LEU A 4 12.57 -1.02 -10.69
C LEU A 4 11.88 -0.69 -12.00
N SER A 5 10.65 -0.21 -11.97
CA SER A 5 9.91 0.28 -13.14
C SER A 5 9.37 1.70 -12.89
N GLY A 6 9.55 2.60 -13.86
CA GLY A 6 9.09 3.99 -13.77
C GLY A 6 8.14 4.38 -14.91
N ASN A 7 7.00 4.99 -14.55
CA ASN A 7 6.00 5.55 -15.46
C ASN A 7 5.78 7.05 -15.13
N LEU A 8 5.67 7.91 -16.14
CA LEU A 8 5.20 9.30 -16.00
C LEU A 8 3.67 9.37 -16.07
N THR A 9 3.03 10.14 -15.19
CA THR A 9 1.56 10.23 -15.03
C THR A 9 1.12 11.61 -14.52
N PRO A 10 0.64 12.54 -15.36
CA PRO A 10 0.13 13.84 -14.88
C PRO A 10 -1.22 13.74 -14.12
N VAL A 11 -1.65 14.80 -13.42
CA VAL A 11 -2.89 14.80 -12.61
C VAL A 11 -3.82 15.94 -13.00
N SER A 12 -5.13 15.68 -13.02
CA SER A 12 -6.17 16.70 -13.16
C SER A 12 -7.10 16.79 -11.93
N GLY A 13 -7.35 18.04 -11.54
CA GLY A 13 -8.38 18.48 -10.60
C GLY A 13 -8.87 19.87 -11.02
N THR A 14 -10.15 20.17 -10.85
CA THR A 14 -10.77 21.40 -11.36
C THR A 14 -10.55 22.61 -10.44
N ALA A 15 -9.33 23.13 -10.41
CA ALA A 15 -8.89 24.44 -9.89
C ALA A 15 -7.41 24.63 -10.29
N PRO A 16 -6.85 25.86 -10.34
CA PRO A 16 -5.60 26.12 -11.08
C PRO A 16 -4.34 25.75 -10.30
N GLU A 17 -4.00 24.46 -10.25
CA GLU A 17 -2.65 23.96 -9.97
C GLU A 17 -2.49 22.57 -10.62
N VAL A 18 -1.90 22.53 -11.82
CA VAL A 18 -1.73 21.30 -12.60
C VAL A 18 -0.42 20.63 -12.21
N LEU A 19 -0.47 19.53 -11.46
CA LEU A 19 0.70 18.78 -11.04
C LEU A 19 0.94 17.55 -11.92
N SER A 20 2.16 17.43 -12.45
CA SER A 20 2.58 16.26 -13.21
C SER A 20 3.24 15.28 -12.25
N GLN A 21 2.78 14.03 -12.17
CA GLN A 21 3.32 13.03 -11.24
C GLN A 21 4.13 11.94 -11.98
N THR A 22 4.94 11.16 -11.25
CA THR A 22 5.79 10.09 -11.78
C THR A 22 5.81 8.90 -10.83
N LEU A 23 5.15 7.80 -11.21
CA LEU A 23 5.04 6.58 -10.43
C LEU A 23 6.25 5.66 -10.67
N PHE A 24 7.01 5.36 -9.62
CA PHE A 24 8.01 4.30 -9.62
C PHE A 24 7.55 3.14 -8.73
N LEU A 25 7.68 1.92 -9.25
CA LEU A 25 7.45 0.65 -8.58
C LEU A 25 8.78 -0.10 -8.47
N LEU A 26 9.20 -0.43 -7.25
CA LEU A 26 10.29 -1.37 -6.99
C LEU A 26 9.69 -2.69 -6.47
N GLU A 27 9.89 -3.79 -7.20
CA GLU A 27 9.66 -5.15 -6.71
C GLU A 27 11.00 -5.83 -6.38
N ALA A 28 11.12 -6.41 -5.20
CA ALA A 28 12.26 -7.22 -4.80
C ALA A 28 11.81 -8.57 -4.21
N GLY A 29 12.42 -9.66 -4.67
CA GLY A 29 12.12 -11.03 -4.27
C GLY A 29 13.35 -11.76 -3.73
N LEU A 30 13.25 -12.31 -2.52
CA LEU A 30 14.18 -13.30 -1.96
C LEU A 30 13.49 -14.65 -1.77
N SER A 31 14.22 -15.74 -1.99
CA SER A 31 13.83 -17.07 -1.51
C SER A 31 14.89 -17.63 -0.57
N TRP A 32 14.44 -18.20 0.55
CA TRP A 32 15.30 -18.79 1.58
C TRP A 32 15.05 -20.30 1.68
N GLY A 33 16.12 -21.08 1.77
CA GLY A 33 16.08 -22.53 1.98
C GLY A 33 16.85 -22.92 3.24
N ARG A 34 16.20 -23.64 4.16
CA ARG A 34 16.86 -24.18 5.35
C ARG A 34 17.50 -25.51 4.99
N ALA A 35 18.83 -25.58 4.97
CA ALA A 35 19.53 -26.86 4.93
C ALA A 35 19.50 -27.49 6.33
N PRO A 36 19.20 -28.80 6.48
CA PRO A 36 19.35 -29.49 7.75
C PRO A 36 20.85 -29.68 8.04
N LEU A 37 21.41 -28.89 8.95
CA LEU A 37 22.73 -29.16 9.50
C LEU A 37 22.64 -30.42 10.37
N GLY A 38 23.47 -31.41 10.06
CA GLY A 38 23.47 -32.71 10.72
C GLY A 38 23.84 -32.65 12.20
N GLY A 39 23.40 -33.66 12.95
CA GLY A 39 23.70 -33.76 14.38
C GLY A 39 25.19 -33.97 14.65
N GLY A 40 25.76 -33.12 15.50
CA GLY A 40 27.07 -33.30 16.13
C GLY A 40 26.93 -33.13 17.64
N SER A 41 27.41 -34.08 18.43
CA SER A 41 27.17 -34.16 19.87
C SER A 41 28.26 -33.53 20.73
N SER A 42 27.87 -32.95 21.88
CA SER A 42 28.71 -32.74 23.10
C SER A 42 29.82 -31.67 22.96
N ARG A 43 29.94 -30.69 23.87
CA ARG A 43 30.19 -30.84 25.31
C ARG A 43 29.67 -29.68 26.16
N ARG A 44 29.46 -29.94 27.45
CA ARG A 44 29.16 -28.94 28.50
C ARG A 44 30.45 -28.28 29.00
N HIS A 45 30.39 -26.99 29.35
CA HIS A 45 31.07 -26.37 30.50
C HIS A 45 30.23 -25.18 30.97
N GLY A 46 30.34 -24.78 32.25
CA GLY A 46 29.48 -23.76 32.86
C GLY A 46 30.19 -22.87 33.89
N GLY A 47 29.42 -21.99 34.53
CA GLY A 47 29.87 -20.91 35.43
C GLY A 47 29.66 -19.52 34.78
N GLY A 48 29.23 -18.47 35.49
CA GLY A 48 28.86 -18.32 36.91
C GLY A 48 28.07 -17.02 37.17
N LEU A 49 27.64 -16.78 38.41
CA LEU A 49 26.78 -15.64 38.82
C LEU A 49 27.56 -14.37 39.18
N ALA A 50 26.92 -13.20 39.01
CA ALA A 50 26.90 -12.02 39.91
C ALA A 50 26.15 -10.84 39.23
N ALA A 51 25.62 -9.78 39.84
CA ALA A 51 24.98 -9.45 41.13
C ALA A 51 24.80 -7.89 41.12
N ARG A 52 23.74 -7.35 41.77
CA ARG A 52 23.44 -5.89 41.93
C ARG A 52 24.04 -5.33 43.24
N PRO A 53 24.28 -4.00 43.41
CA PRO A 53 23.29 -3.00 43.93
C PRO A 53 23.39 -1.59 43.25
N ALA A 54 22.59 -0.52 43.46
CA ALA A 54 21.35 -0.20 44.23
C ALA A 54 21.43 0.66 45.54
N ARG A 55 21.30 2.01 45.42
CA ARG A 55 20.88 3.05 46.43
C ARG A 55 20.52 4.36 45.66
N ALA A 56 19.43 5.13 45.86
CA ALA A 56 18.79 5.77 47.05
C ALA A 56 19.53 7.05 47.52
N ALA A 57 18.92 8.20 47.90
CA ALA A 57 17.52 8.59 48.18
C ALA A 57 17.23 10.13 47.98
N ALA A 58 16.01 10.61 48.33
CA ALA A 58 15.55 12.03 48.33
C ALA A 58 15.81 12.74 49.70
N PRO A 59 15.24 13.92 50.16
CA PRO A 59 13.87 14.49 49.93
C PRO A 59 13.68 16.06 49.86
N GLY A 60 12.42 16.49 49.61
CA GLY A 60 11.77 17.75 50.11
C GLY A 60 11.77 19.04 49.24
N SER A 61 11.00 20.12 49.51
CA SER A 61 9.67 20.25 50.19
C SER A 61 9.10 21.71 50.23
N GLY A 62 7.90 21.97 49.65
CA GLY A 62 7.06 23.20 49.85
C GLY A 62 7.47 24.48 49.08
N GLY A 63 6.62 25.48 48.77
CA GLY A 63 5.15 25.66 48.87
C GLY A 63 4.71 27.13 48.67
N GLN A 64 3.43 27.38 48.29
CA GLN A 64 2.70 28.68 48.17
C GLN A 64 2.75 29.48 46.83
N GLY A 65 1.60 30.09 46.45
CA GLY A 65 1.38 31.03 45.31
C GLY A 65 1.12 32.47 45.80
N PRO A 66 0.26 33.34 45.16
CA PRO A 66 -0.75 33.08 44.10
C PRO A 66 -0.94 34.21 43.01
N CYS A 67 -1.99 34.08 42.16
CA CYS A 67 -2.71 35.15 41.40
C CYS A 67 -1.95 35.97 40.30
N ARG A 68 -2.42 36.18 39.06
CA ARG A 68 -3.77 36.56 38.56
C ARG A 68 -3.76 36.57 37.00
N ALA A 69 -4.93 36.52 36.36
CA ALA A 69 -5.11 36.76 34.91
C ALA A 69 -5.77 38.13 34.63
N PRO A 70 -5.78 38.59 33.37
CA PRO A 70 -6.97 39.27 32.86
C PRO A 70 -7.44 38.80 31.47
N THR A 71 -8.75 38.74 31.29
CA THR A 71 -9.46 38.54 30.02
C THR A 71 -10.05 39.86 29.50
N ARG A 72 -10.09 40.09 28.18
CA ARG A 72 -11.31 40.52 27.44
C ARG A 72 -11.12 40.64 25.90
N GLN A 73 -12.15 40.16 25.19
CA GLN A 73 -12.54 40.49 23.80
C GLN A 73 -13.48 41.74 23.83
N PRO A 74 -14.13 42.24 22.75
CA PRO A 74 -14.18 41.84 21.31
C PRO A 74 -13.78 43.03 20.37
N ALA A 75 -14.13 43.18 19.08
CA ALA A 75 -15.00 42.48 18.11
C ALA A 75 -14.56 42.72 16.64
N GLY A 76 -15.17 42.01 15.67
CA GLY A 76 -15.08 42.32 14.23
C GLY A 76 -15.14 41.08 13.34
N GLY A 77 -16.20 40.91 12.55
CA GLY A 77 -16.45 39.66 11.82
C GLY A 77 -15.87 39.58 10.40
N ALA A 78 -15.55 38.36 9.96
CA ALA A 78 -15.38 37.99 8.55
C ALA A 78 -16.01 36.59 8.31
N ARG A 79 -16.41 36.32 7.07
CA ARG A 79 -17.35 35.24 6.73
C ARG A 79 -16.74 33.83 6.75
N TYR A 80 -17.62 32.87 7.07
CA TYR A 80 -17.44 31.44 6.88
C TYR A 80 -16.95 31.07 5.47
N HIS A 81 -15.84 30.35 5.38
CA HIS A 81 -15.57 29.36 4.33
C HIS A 81 -14.84 28.16 4.97
N PRO A 82 -15.54 27.08 5.35
CA PRO A 82 -14.89 25.85 5.78
C PRO A 82 -14.26 25.18 4.55
N ALA A 83 -12.95 25.38 4.37
CA ALA A 83 -12.17 24.68 3.37
C ALA A 83 -12.12 23.18 3.69
N ALA A 84 -13.07 22.42 3.14
CA ALA A 84 -13.05 20.97 3.20
C ALA A 84 -11.86 20.45 2.38
N PHE A 85 -10.79 20.03 3.04
CA PHE A 85 -9.65 19.37 2.41
C PHE A 85 -10.05 17.98 1.91
N TRP A 86 -10.46 17.91 0.64
CA TRP A 86 -10.81 16.67 -0.04
C TRP A 86 -9.55 15.89 -0.45
N GLY A 87 -8.95 15.18 0.51
CA GLY A 87 -7.86 14.24 0.27
C GLY A 87 -8.28 13.07 -0.61
N ARG A 88 -8.26 13.25 -1.94
CA ARG A 88 -8.42 12.15 -2.91
C ARG A 88 -7.17 11.27 -2.92
N SER A 89 -7.10 10.31 -2.00
CA SER A 89 -6.14 9.20 -2.12
C SER A 89 -6.53 8.32 -3.31
N ARG A 90 -6.00 8.66 -4.49
CA ARG A 90 -6.05 7.83 -5.70
C ARG A 90 -4.71 7.10 -5.80
N HIS A 91 -4.69 5.81 -5.48
CA HIS A 91 -3.95 4.76 -6.20
C HIS A 91 -4.31 3.41 -5.56
N VAL A 92 -4.30 2.35 -6.36
CA VAL A 92 -4.82 1.02 -5.97
C VAL A 92 -3.75 0.27 -5.15
N PRO A 93 -3.98 -0.02 -3.86
CA PRO A 93 -3.35 -1.18 -3.25
C PRO A 93 -4.13 -2.41 -3.74
N VAL A 94 -3.48 -3.26 -4.55
CA VAL A 94 -4.05 -4.59 -4.81
C VAL A 94 -4.10 -5.32 -3.46
N PRO A 95 -5.28 -5.78 -3.00
CA PRO A 95 -5.40 -6.35 -1.67
C PRO A 95 -4.73 -7.73 -1.64
N HIS A 96 -3.48 -7.75 -1.18
CA HIS A 96 -2.65 -8.94 -1.10
C HIS A 96 -2.60 -9.45 0.34
N ALA A 97 -3.18 -10.64 0.58
CA ALA A 97 -3.14 -11.30 1.88
C ALA A 97 -1.74 -11.88 2.18
N LEU A 98 -1.31 -11.77 3.45
CA LEU A 98 -0.16 -12.48 4.00
C LEU A 98 -0.62 -13.85 4.52
N GLY A 99 -0.15 -14.93 3.91
CA GLY A 99 -0.55 -16.30 4.27
C GLY A 99 0.42 -16.96 5.24
N PHE A 100 0.09 -16.97 6.53
CA PHE A 100 0.77 -17.80 7.53
C PHE A 100 -0.20 -18.89 8.03
N GLY A 101 0.11 -20.15 7.73
CA GLY A 101 -0.65 -21.28 8.26
C GLY A 101 -0.38 -21.48 9.75
N ALA A 102 -1.43 -21.66 10.55
CA ALA A 102 -1.28 -22.07 11.94
C ALA A 102 -0.72 -23.50 12.02
N ALA A 103 0.22 -23.75 12.94
CA ALA A 103 0.66 -25.11 13.24
C ALA A 103 -0.50 -25.92 13.85
N ALA A 104 -0.62 -27.20 13.46
CA ALA A 104 -1.68 -28.08 13.95
C ALA A 104 -1.75 -28.08 15.49
N GLY A 105 -2.95 -27.86 16.03
CA GLY A 105 -3.20 -27.80 17.48
C GLY A 105 -3.10 -26.42 18.13
N ARG A 106 -2.82 -25.33 17.39
CA ARG A 106 -2.90 -23.95 17.92
C ARG A 106 -4.14 -23.20 17.42
N SER A 107 -4.74 -22.38 18.29
CA SER A 107 -5.80 -21.44 17.92
C SER A 107 -5.28 -20.44 16.87
N VAL A 108 -6.02 -20.32 15.76
CA VAL A 108 -5.71 -19.39 14.66
C VAL A 108 -5.69 -17.94 15.16
N ASP A 109 -6.62 -17.55 16.03
CA ASP A 109 -6.72 -16.18 16.54
C ASP A 109 -5.58 -15.83 17.51
N LYS A 110 -5.11 -16.81 18.29
CA LYS A 110 -3.88 -16.65 19.09
C LYS A 110 -2.65 -16.48 18.18
N SER A 111 -2.52 -17.30 17.13
CA SER A 111 -1.44 -17.17 16.16
C SER A 111 -1.50 -15.85 15.37
N TRP A 112 -2.69 -15.35 15.05
CA TRP A 112 -2.91 -14.05 14.41
C TRP A 112 -2.45 -12.89 15.31
N LYS A 113 -2.82 -12.93 16.61
CA LYS A 113 -2.37 -11.95 17.60
C LYS A 113 -0.87 -12.01 17.87
N GLU A 114 -0.27 -13.20 17.92
CA GLU A 114 1.18 -13.36 18.03
C GLU A 114 1.89 -12.77 16.80
N LEU A 115 1.38 -13.06 15.59
CA LEU A 115 1.90 -12.52 14.33
C LEU A 115 1.81 -10.99 14.25
N SER A 116 0.67 -10.39 14.60
CA SER A 116 0.48 -8.93 14.50
C SER A 116 1.44 -8.17 15.42
N ASN A 117 1.68 -8.68 16.64
CA ASN A 117 2.67 -8.14 17.57
C ASN A 117 4.12 -8.32 17.08
N VAL A 118 4.46 -9.48 16.51
CA VAL A 118 5.81 -9.71 15.95
C VAL A 118 6.07 -8.80 14.73
N LEU A 119 5.10 -8.67 13.81
CA LEU A 119 5.22 -7.78 12.66
C LEU A 119 5.29 -6.30 13.06
N SER A 120 4.54 -5.90 14.10
CA SER A 120 4.63 -4.56 14.71
C SER A 120 6.06 -4.24 15.15
N GLY A 121 6.70 -5.15 15.90
CA GLY A 121 8.08 -5.00 16.36
C GLY A 121 9.13 -5.06 15.23
N ILE A 122 8.93 -5.91 14.23
CA ILE A 122 9.86 -6.03 13.08
C ILE A 122 9.82 -4.77 12.21
N PHE A 123 8.63 -4.25 11.89
CA PHE A 123 8.46 -3.15 10.94
C PHE A 123 8.33 -1.77 11.59
N CYS A 124 8.45 -1.66 12.92
CA CYS A 124 8.19 -0.41 13.66
C CYS A 124 6.81 0.19 13.33
N ALA A 125 5.79 -0.65 13.29
CA ALA A 125 4.44 -0.33 12.85
C ALA A 125 3.41 -0.60 13.95
N SER A 126 2.29 0.09 13.98
CA SER A 126 1.23 -0.03 15.00
C SER A 126 0.32 -1.25 14.81
N LEU A 127 0.81 -2.30 14.11
CA LEU A 127 0.06 -3.53 13.80
C LEU A 127 -0.40 -4.31 15.05
N ASN A 128 0.16 -4.01 16.22
CA ASN A 128 -0.28 -4.52 17.52
C ASN A 128 -1.70 -4.05 17.90
N PHE A 129 -2.24 -3.00 17.27
CA PHE A 129 -3.65 -2.60 17.38
C PHE A 129 -4.61 -3.47 16.54
N ILE A 130 -4.11 -4.47 15.80
CA ILE A 130 -4.96 -5.47 15.16
C ILE A 130 -5.47 -6.46 16.22
N ASP A 131 -6.79 -6.50 16.37
CA ASP A 131 -7.52 -7.33 17.32
C ASP A 131 -8.81 -7.89 16.69
N SER A 132 -9.69 -8.52 17.48
CA SER A 132 -10.95 -9.06 16.94
C SER A 132 -11.89 -7.97 16.40
N THR A 133 -11.82 -6.74 16.92
CA THR A 133 -12.74 -5.64 16.58
C THR A 133 -12.51 -5.06 15.18
N ASN A 134 -11.34 -5.33 14.59
CA ASN A 134 -10.96 -4.90 13.23
C ASN A 134 -10.51 -6.05 12.31
N THR A 135 -10.57 -7.30 12.79
CA THR A 135 -10.27 -8.51 12.01
C THR A 135 -11.56 -9.16 11.51
N VAL A 136 -11.56 -9.63 10.26
CA VAL A 136 -12.60 -10.47 9.66
C VAL A 136 -12.00 -11.73 9.03
N THR A 137 -12.86 -12.70 8.72
CA THR A 137 -12.55 -13.93 7.97
C THR A 137 -13.35 -13.95 6.66
N PRO A 138 -12.84 -13.38 5.55
CA PRO A 138 -13.56 -13.34 4.28
C PRO A 138 -13.77 -14.73 3.69
N THR A 139 -14.96 -14.98 3.15
CA THR A 139 -15.41 -16.28 2.63
C THR A 139 -15.15 -16.48 1.14
N ALA A 140 -14.99 -15.40 0.37
CA ALA A 140 -14.83 -15.47 -1.09
C ALA A 140 -13.74 -14.54 -1.64
N SER A 141 -13.47 -13.43 -0.96
CA SER A 141 -12.72 -12.29 -1.55
C SER A 141 -11.22 -12.50 -1.73
N PHE A 142 -10.65 -13.47 -1.00
CA PHE A 142 -9.24 -13.83 -1.09
C PHE A 142 -9.08 -15.33 -1.27
N LYS A 143 -8.20 -15.70 -2.21
CA LYS A 143 -7.64 -17.05 -2.32
C LYS A 143 -6.22 -17.02 -1.77
N PRO A 144 -5.74 -18.07 -1.09
CA PRO A 144 -4.38 -18.10 -0.59
C PRO A 144 -3.38 -18.11 -1.76
N LEU A 145 -2.22 -17.48 -1.57
CA LEU A 145 -1.18 -17.37 -2.58
C LEU A 145 -0.12 -18.46 -2.38
N GLY A 146 0.35 -19.07 -3.47
CA GLY A 146 1.40 -20.11 -3.44
C GLY A 146 0.82 -21.53 -3.40
N LEU A 147 1.50 -22.44 -2.71
CA LEU A 147 1.18 -23.89 -2.69
C LEU A 147 -0.05 -24.30 -1.85
N ALA A 148 -0.80 -23.34 -1.34
CA ALA A 148 -1.98 -23.61 -0.52
C ALA A 148 -3.19 -23.96 -1.40
N ASN A 149 -3.37 -25.25 -1.71
CA ASN A 149 -4.54 -25.76 -2.44
C ASN A 149 -5.84 -25.79 -1.60
N GLY A 150 -5.83 -25.24 -0.38
CA GLY A 150 -7.00 -25.21 0.50
C GLY A 150 -7.96 -24.07 0.16
N THR A 151 -9.22 -24.41 -0.08
CA THR A 151 -10.36 -23.47 0.01
C THR A 151 -10.81 -23.26 1.46
N ASP A 152 -9.97 -23.60 2.44
CA ASP A 152 -10.33 -23.46 3.86
C ASP A 152 -10.09 -22.01 4.33
N HIS A 153 -11.15 -21.22 4.22
CA HIS A 153 -11.19 -19.84 4.66
C HIS A 153 -11.07 -19.71 6.20
N ASN A 154 -11.19 -20.77 7.00
CA ASN A 154 -11.09 -20.71 8.46
C ASN A 154 -9.71 -20.22 8.96
N PHE A 155 -8.66 -20.39 8.16
CA PHE A 155 -7.30 -19.90 8.46
C PHE A 155 -7.04 -18.48 7.98
N LEU A 156 -7.92 -17.91 7.14
CA LEU A 156 -7.76 -16.56 6.63
C LEU A 156 -8.11 -15.52 7.70
N ARG A 157 -7.29 -14.49 7.84
CA ARG A 157 -7.57 -13.31 8.66
C ARG A 157 -7.24 -12.06 7.86
N TYR A 158 -8.13 -11.07 7.93
CA TYR A 158 -7.98 -9.80 7.21
C TYR A 158 -8.32 -8.62 8.13
N ALA A 159 -7.35 -7.73 8.34
CA ALA A 159 -7.48 -6.50 9.11
C ALA A 159 -6.70 -5.36 8.44
N VAL A 160 -7.07 -4.11 8.73
CA VAL A 160 -6.32 -2.88 8.39
C VAL A 160 -6.61 -1.88 9.49
N LEU A 161 -5.62 -1.05 9.77
CA LEU A 161 -5.73 0.13 10.60
C LEU A 161 -5.78 1.35 9.65
N PRO A 162 -6.93 2.00 9.42
CA PRO A 162 -7.05 3.08 8.43
C PRO A 162 -6.22 4.33 8.75
N ARG A 163 -5.68 4.43 9.97
CA ARG A 163 -4.80 5.51 10.44
C ARG A 163 -3.31 5.13 10.42
N GLU A 164 -2.97 3.89 10.09
CA GLU A 164 -1.58 3.46 10.01
C GLU A 164 -0.98 4.01 8.71
N VAL A 165 -0.25 5.12 8.86
CA VAL A 165 0.54 5.73 7.79
C VAL A 165 1.93 5.10 7.74
N VAL A 166 2.53 5.05 6.55
CA VAL A 166 3.91 4.56 6.41
C VAL A 166 4.85 5.70 6.78
N CYS A 167 5.67 5.49 7.82
CA CYS A 167 6.65 6.41 8.36
C CYS A 167 8.09 6.05 7.94
N THR A 168 9.04 6.95 8.22
CA THR A 168 10.46 6.78 7.83
C THR A 168 11.12 5.57 8.50
N GLU A 169 10.66 5.27 9.70
CA GLU A 169 11.07 4.22 10.60
C GLU A 169 10.77 2.83 10.02
N ASN A 170 9.68 2.69 9.25
CA ASN A 170 9.30 1.43 8.59
C ASN A 170 10.24 1.05 7.44
N LEU A 171 10.83 2.04 6.76
CA LEU A 171 11.71 1.80 5.61
C LEU A 171 13.01 1.09 6.04
N THR A 172 13.54 1.39 7.23
CA THR A 172 14.81 0.81 7.72
C THR A 172 14.75 -0.72 7.87
N PRO A 173 13.80 -1.32 8.62
CA PRO A 173 13.65 -2.77 8.68
C PRO A 173 13.20 -3.38 7.35
N TRP A 174 12.35 -2.69 6.56
CA TRP A 174 11.98 -3.16 5.23
C TRP A 174 13.21 -3.31 4.32
N LYS A 175 14.13 -2.33 4.32
CA LYS A 175 15.40 -2.42 3.58
C LYS A 175 16.36 -3.47 4.15
N LYS A 176 16.35 -3.75 5.45
CA LYS A 176 17.19 -4.81 6.05
C LYS A 176 16.87 -6.21 5.53
N LEU A 177 15.66 -6.43 4.98
CA LEU A 177 15.29 -7.71 4.37
C LEU A 177 15.85 -7.91 2.95
N LEU A 178 16.26 -6.84 2.25
CA LEU A 178 16.85 -6.93 0.91
C LEU A 178 18.25 -7.57 0.94
N PRO A 179 18.69 -8.30 -0.12
CA PRO A 179 19.91 -9.11 -0.06
C PRO A 179 21.17 -8.28 0.27
N CYS A 180 21.28 -7.09 -0.33
CA CYS A 180 22.37 -6.14 -0.09
C CYS A 180 21.99 -4.97 0.83
N SER A 181 20.83 -5.08 1.50
CA SER A 181 20.20 -4.11 2.40
C SER A 181 20.09 -2.66 1.90
N SER A 182 21.15 -1.87 2.06
CA SER A 182 21.27 -0.47 1.61
C SER A 182 22.61 -0.17 0.95
N LYS A 183 23.47 -1.19 0.79
CA LYS A 183 24.87 -1.03 0.37
C LYS A 183 25.03 -1.03 -1.15
N ALA A 184 24.33 -1.94 -1.84
CA ALA A 184 24.51 -2.20 -3.26
C ALA A 184 23.17 -2.35 -4.03
N GLY A 185 23.22 -2.18 -5.35
CA GLY A 185 22.09 -2.31 -6.27
C GLY A 185 20.99 -1.26 -6.05
N LEU A 186 19.78 -1.57 -6.53
CA LEU A 186 18.60 -0.69 -6.49
C LEU A 186 18.26 -0.18 -5.07
N SER A 187 18.67 -0.91 -4.02
CA SER A 187 18.46 -0.54 -2.62
C SER A 187 19.15 0.76 -2.18
N VAL A 188 20.18 1.20 -2.93
CA VAL A 188 20.93 2.44 -2.68
C VAL A 188 20.08 3.68 -2.96
N LEU A 189 19.14 3.60 -3.92
CA LEU A 189 18.21 4.69 -4.25
C LEU A 189 17.18 4.96 -3.13
N LEU A 190 16.99 4.00 -2.21
CA LEU A 190 15.94 4.06 -1.22
C LEU A 190 16.34 4.91 0.00
N LYS A 191 16.36 6.23 -0.17
CA LYS A 191 16.69 7.22 0.86
C LYS A 191 15.39 7.81 1.45
N ALA A 192 15.25 7.77 2.78
CA ALA A 192 13.99 8.13 3.44
C ALA A 192 13.56 9.58 3.15
N ASP A 193 14.46 10.55 3.30
CA ASP A 193 14.18 11.97 3.05
C ASP A 193 13.49 12.22 1.70
N ARG A 194 13.96 11.60 0.62
CA ARG A 194 13.35 11.76 -0.71
C ARG A 194 12.06 10.99 -0.88
N LEU A 195 11.98 9.75 -0.40
CA LEU A 195 10.80 8.90 -0.58
C LEU A 195 9.57 9.43 0.18
N PHE A 196 9.76 9.97 1.39
CA PHE A 196 8.66 10.45 2.24
C PHE A 196 8.26 11.91 1.97
N HIS A 197 8.96 12.61 1.07
CA HIS A 197 8.52 13.90 0.48
C HIS A 197 7.80 13.72 -0.87
N THR A 198 7.46 12.49 -1.28
CA THR A 198 6.68 12.24 -2.50
C THR A 198 5.19 12.49 -2.29
N SER A 199 4.44 12.69 -3.39
CA SER A 199 2.99 12.94 -3.34
C SER A 199 2.19 11.70 -2.88
N TYR A 200 2.77 10.51 -3.03
CA TYR A 200 2.23 9.25 -2.54
C TYR A 200 3.35 8.23 -2.39
N HIS A 201 3.37 7.50 -1.28
CA HIS A 201 4.24 6.35 -1.06
C HIS A 201 3.46 5.18 -0.45
N SER A 202 3.87 3.96 -0.81
CA SER A 202 3.30 2.72 -0.29
C SER A 202 4.38 1.66 -0.16
N GLN A 203 4.35 0.93 0.96
CA GLN A 203 5.24 -0.21 1.21
C GLN A 203 4.39 -1.46 1.39
N ALA A 204 4.80 -2.56 0.77
CA ALA A 204 4.18 -3.86 0.91
C ALA A 204 5.23 -4.95 1.12
N VAL A 205 4.81 -5.99 1.85
CA VAL A 205 5.58 -7.20 2.10
C VAL A 205 4.64 -8.38 1.97
N HIS A 206 5.01 -9.35 1.15
CA HIS A 206 4.26 -10.57 0.89
C HIS A 206 5.17 -11.76 1.11
N ILE A 207 4.65 -12.75 1.82
CA ILE A 207 5.33 -14.02 2.08
C ILE A 207 4.39 -15.11 1.60
N ARG A 208 4.87 -15.97 0.70
CA ARG A 208 4.13 -17.12 0.18
C ARG A 208 5.01 -18.36 0.04
N PRO A 209 4.48 -19.58 0.23
CA PRO A 209 5.20 -20.81 -0.05
C PRO A 209 5.26 -21.04 -1.57
N VAL A 210 6.43 -21.44 -2.08
CA VAL A 210 6.67 -21.75 -3.49
C VAL A 210 7.39 -23.09 -3.63
N CYS A 211 7.25 -23.77 -4.77
CA CYS A 211 8.02 -24.99 -5.03
C CYS A 211 9.47 -24.62 -5.35
N ARG A 212 10.43 -25.21 -4.62
CA ARG A 212 11.86 -25.03 -4.90
C ARG A 212 12.31 -25.73 -6.19
N ASN A 213 11.65 -26.84 -6.52
CA ASN A 213 11.94 -27.69 -7.67
C ASN A 213 10.65 -27.91 -8.49
N ALA A 214 10.77 -28.17 -9.79
CA ALA A 214 9.62 -28.41 -10.68
C ALA A 214 8.71 -29.58 -10.22
N ARG A 215 9.26 -30.58 -9.51
CA ARG A 215 8.50 -31.70 -8.93
C ARG A 215 7.84 -31.40 -7.58
N CYS A 216 7.96 -30.17 -7.06
CA CYS A 216 7.36 -29.71 -5.79
C CYS A 216 7.68 -30.54 -4.53
N THR A 217 8.73 -31.38 -4.56
CA THR A 217 9.12 -32.26 -3.43
C THR A 217 9.66 -31.51 -2.21
N SER A 218 10.03 -30.23 -2.37
CA SER A 218 10.48 -29.37 -1.27
C SER A 218 9.95 -27.95 -1.45
N VAL A 219 9.38 -27.41 -0.38
CA VAL A 219 8.84 -26.05 -0.32
C VAL A 219 9.93 -25.07 0.11
N SER A 220 10.00 -23.90 -0.52
CA SER A 220 10.71 -22.73 0.00
C SER A 220 9.73 -21.58 0.23
N TRP A 221 10.17 -20.58 1.01
CA TRP A 221 9.42 -19.34 1.16
C TRP A 221 9.94 -18.30 0.18
N GLU A 222 9.03 -17.59 -0.46
CA GLU A 222 9.32 -16.38 -1.23
C GLU A 222 8.84 -15.16 -0.45
N LEU A 223 9.75 -14.23 -0.23
CA LEU A 223 9.51 -12.89 0.30
C LEU A 223 9.52 -11.92 -0.88
N ARG A 224 8.34 -11.41 -1.26
CA ARG A 224 8.18 -10.31 -2.25
C ARG A 224 7.91 -9.01 -1.52
N GLN A 225 8.76 -8.03 -1.71
CA GLN A 225 8.64 -6.68 -1.18
C GLN A 225 8.34 -5.73 -2.33
N THR A 226 7.38 -4.81 -2.13
CA THR A 226 7.03 -3.78 -3.13
C THR A 226 7.08 -2.40 -2.49
N LEU A 227 7.72 -1.45 -3.16
CA LEU A 227 7.68 -0.02 -2.81
C LEU A 227 7.15 0.75 -4.02
N SER A 228 6.05 1.47 -3.86
CA SER A 228 5.53 2.38 -4.89
C SER A 228 5.63 3.81 -4.41
N VAL A 229 6.22 4.70 -5.21
CA VAL A 229 6.35 6.13 -4.90
C VAL A 229 5.98 7.01 -6.09
N VAL A 230 5.38 8.16 -5.83
CA VAL A 230 4.86 9.08 -6.84
C VAL A 230 5.48 10.46 -6.65
N PHE A 231 6.50 10.76 -7.43
CA PHE A 231 7.19 12.04 -7.40
C PHE A 231 6.44 13.09 -8.20
N ASP A 232 6.37 14.31 -7.70
CA ASP A 232 5.94 15.47 -8.47
C ASP A 232 7.05 15.91 -9.45
N ALA A 233 6.80 15.77 -10.75
CA ALA A 233 7.73 16.11 -11.81
C ALA A 233 7.96 17.62 -11.96
N PHE A 234 7.00 18.49 -11.65
CA PHE A 234 7.22 19.94 -11.71
C PHE A 234 8.10 20.41 -10.54
N VAL A 235 7.83 19.91 -9.34
CA VAL A 235 8.62 20.24 -8.14
C VAL A 235 10.03 19.64 -8.23
N THR A 236 10.17 18.39 -8.68
CA THR A 236 11.50 17.75 -8.82
C THR A 236 12.28 18.15 -10.07
N GLY A 237 11.58 18.59 -11.13
CA GLY A 237 12.15 19.00 -12.42
C GLY A 237 12.34 20.51 -12.59
N GLN A 238 12.04 21.32 -11.57
CA GLN A 238 12.12 22.80 -11.60
C GLN A 238 11.30 23.41 -12.76
N GLY A 239 10.05 22.99 -12.90
CA GLY A 239 9.14 23.44 -13.97
C GLY A 239 9.29 22.70 -15.30
N LYS A 240 10.31 21.86 -15.48
CA LYS A 240 10.43 20.94 -16.64
C LYS A 240 9.92 19.55 -16.27
N LYS A 241 9.40 18.80 -17.25
CA LYS A 241 8.99 17.38 -17.09
C LYS A 241 10.18 16.40 -17.06
N ASP A 242 11.41 16.90 -17.00
CA ASP A 242 12.66 16.11 -17.01
C ASP A 242 12.95 15.47 -15.66
N TRP A 243 13.28 14.18 -15.64
CA TRP A 243 13.69 13.49 -14.43
C TRP A 243 15.03 12.75 -14.59
N SER A 244 15.68 12.48 -13.46
CA SER A 244 16.85 11.61 -13.39
C SER A 244 16.94 10.95 -12.02
N LEU A 245 17.57 9.77 -11.92
CA LEU A 245 17.70 9.05 -10.65
C LEU A 245 18.28 9.94 -9.54
N PHE A 246 19.28 10.76 -9.86
CA PHE A 246 19.86 11.71 -8.92
C PHE A 246 18.86 12.79 -8.47
N ARG A 247 18.05 13.38 -9.36
CA ARG A 247 17.04 14.38 -8.96
C ARG A 247 15.98 13.79 -8.02
N MET A 248 15.52 12.57 -8.32
CA MET A 248 14.43 11.93 -7.58
C MET A 248 14.90 11.32 -6.26
N PHE A 249 16.00 10.56 -6.27
CA PHE A 249 16.47 9.79 -5.12
C PHE A 249 17.69 10.39 -4.41
N SER A 250 18.29 11.46 -4.96
CA SER A 250 19.56 12.05 -4.48
C SER A 250 20.71 11.03 -4.36
N ARG A 251 20.64 10.00 -5.21
CA ARG A 251 21.57 8.88 -5.35
C ARG A 251 21.58 8.42 -6.81
N THR A 252 22.68 7.83 -7.21
CA THR A 252 22.88 7.15 -8.51
C THR A 252 23.23 5.70 -8.25
N LEU A 253 23.17 4.86 -9.28
CA LEU A 253 23.49 3.44 -9.16
C LEU A 253 24.98 3.23 -9.42
N THR A 254 25.73 2.90 -8.37
CA THR A 254 27.20 2.73 -8.42
C THR A 254 27.64 1.29 -8.68
N GLU A 255 26.97 0.33 -8.05
CA GLU A 255 27.34 -1.09 -8.09
C GLU A 255 26.08 -1.98 -8.08
N PRO A 256 26.10 -3.15 -8.75
CA PRO A 256 25.04 -4.13 -8.63
C PRO A 256 25.08 -4.85 -7.29
N CYS A 257 23.97 -5.45 -6.88
CA CYS A 257 23.95 -6.30 -5.70
C CYS A 257 24.54 -7.68 -6.04
N PRO A 258 25.70 -8.11 -5.49
CA PRO A 258 26.34 -9.38 -5.86
C PRO A 258 25.55 -10.64 -5.49
N LEU A 259 24.51 -10.49 -4.64
CA LEU A 259 23.59 -11.57 -4.28
C LEU A 259 22.32 -11.63 -5.16
N ALA A 260 22.19 -10.73 -6.15
CA ALA A 260 21.03 -10.69 -7.03
C ALA A 260 21.26 -11.52 -8.31
N SER A 261 20.37 -12.47 -8.57
CA SER A 261 20.33 -13.23 -9.84
C SER A 261 19.81 -12.42 -11.04
N GLU A 262 19.10 -11.33 -10.77
CA GLU A 262 18.58 -10.37 -11.76
C GLU A 262 18.41 -9.02 -11.07
N SER A 263 18.85 -7.94 -11.73
CA SER A 263 18.75 -6.57 -11.23
C SER A 263 18.50 -5.59 -12.38
N ARG A 264 17.24 -5.37 -12.75
CA ARG A 264 16.87 -4.59 -13.96
C ARG A 264 16.08 -3.32 -13.66
N VAL A 265 16.32 -2.27 -14.45
CA VAL A 265 15.52 -1.04 -14.46
C VAL A 265 14.75 -0.94 -15.77
N TYR A 266 13.45 -0.67 -15.67
CA TYR A 266 12.51 -0.50 -16.78
C TYR A 266 12.04 0.96 -16.80
N VAL A 267 12.18 1.63 -17.94
CA VAL A 267 11.74 3.02 -18.14
C VAL A 267 10.71 3.06 -19.25
N ASP A 268 9.50 3.57 -18.98
CA ASP A 268 8.48 3.74 -20.02
C ASP A 268 8.95 4.78 -21.05
N ILE A 269 9.09 4.35 -22.31
CA ILE A 269 9.44 5.16 -23.48
C ILE A 269 8.34 5.12 -24.54
N THR A 270 7.11 4.78 -24.15
CA THR A 270 5.96 4.74 -25.08
C THR A 270 5.74 6.13 -25.68
N GLY A 271 5.76 6.21 -27.02
CA GLY A 271 5.76 7.47 -27.79
C GLY A 271 7.11 7.78 -28.47
N TYR A 272 8.22 7.20 -28.01
CA TYR A 272 9.56 7.42 -28.57
C TYR A 272 9.66 7.15 -30.08
N ASN A 273 9.00 6.09 -30.56
CA ASN A 273 9.13 5.58 -31.93
C ASN A 273 8.41 6.41 -33.01
N GLN A 274 7.58 7.41 -32.66
CA GLN A 274 6.83 8.15 -33.68
C GLN A 274 7.60 9.33 -34.26
N ASP A 275 8.42 10.04 -33.47
CA ASP A 275 9.05 11.29 -33.94
C ASP A 275 10.56 11.46 -33.65
N ASN A 276 11.23 10.69 -32.78
CA ASN A 276 12.65 10.89 -32.34
C ASN A 276 13.01 12.30 -31.75
N GLU A 277 12.13 13.28 -31.86
CA GLU A 277 12.39 14.70 -31.58
C GLU A 277 11.83 15.18 -30.25
N THR A 278 11.03 14.39 -29.54
CA THR A 278 10.35 14.80 -28.29
C THR A 278 11.06 14.32 -27.02
N LEU A 279 11.70 13.15 -27.05
CA LEU A 279 12.19 12.44 -25.85
C LEU A 279 13.64 11.94 -26.01
N GLU A 280 14.53 12.38 -25.09
CA GLU A 280 15.92 11.94 -25.01
C GLU A 280 16.14 11.13 -23.72
N VAL A 281 16.60 9.88 -23.86
CA VAL A 281 16.94 9.00 -22.73
C VAL A 281 18.44 8.76 -22.71
N THR A 282 19.07 9.01 -21.57
CA THR A 282 20.53 8.90 -21.38
C THR A 282 20.86 8.02 -20.16
N PRO A 283 21.78 7.05 -20.27
CA PRO A 283 22.39 6.53 -21.49
C PRO A 283 21.36 5.87 -22.44
N PRO A 284 21.68 5.72 -23.74
CA PRO A 284 20.79 5.04 -24.68
C PRO A 284 20.49 3.59 -24.23
N PRO A 285 19.27 3.07 -24.49
CA PRO A 285 18.88 1.75 -24.02
C PRO A 285 19.55 0.63 -24.82
N THR A 286 20.15 -0.34 -24.12
CA THR A 286 20.75 -1.53 -24.73
C THR A 286 19.70 -2.50 -25.29
N THR A 287 18.54 -2.58 -24.63
CA THR A 287 17.42 -3.43 -25.05
C THR A 287 16.08 -2.75 -24.78
N THR A 288 15.06 -3.12 -25.55
CA THR A 288 13.67 -2.70 -25.32
C THR A 288 12.76 -3.90 -25.11
N TYR A 289 11.76 -3.72 -24.25
CA TYR A 289 10.74 -4.72 -23.91
C TYR A 289 9.36 -4.12 -24.18
N GLN A 290 8.46 -4.90 -24.79
CA GLN A 290 7.10 -4.46 -25.08
C GLN A 290 6.09 -5.30 -24.32
N ASP A 291 5.06 -4.64 -23.79
CA ASP A 291 4.02 -5.24 -22.96
C ASP A 291 2.66 -4.59 -23.26
N VAL A 292 1.55 -5.20 -22.83
CA VAL A 292 0.21 -4.63 -22.96
C VAL A 292 -0.35 -4.38 -21.57
N ILE A 293 -0.25 -3.13 -21.11
CA ILE A 293 -0.67 -2.72 -19.78
C ILE A 293 -1.97 -1.93 -19.89
N LEU A 294 -3.01 -2.39 -19.18
CA LEU A 294 -4.36 -1.81 -19.18
C LEU A 294 -4.99 -1.69 -20.59
N GLY A 295 -4.57 -2.55 -21.53
CA GLY A 295 -5.03 -2.54 -22.93
C GLY A 295 -4.24 -1.62 -23.86
N ALA A 296 -3.25 -0.88 -23.36
CA ALA A 296 -2.35 -0.07 -24.17
C ALA A 296 -1.00 -0.78 -24.37
N ARG A 297 -0.48 -0.78 -25.61
CA ARG A 297 0.87 -1.28 -25.91
C ARG A 297 1.89 -0.31 -25.33
N LYS A 298 2.70 -0.78 -24.38
CA LYS A 298 3.77 -0.05 -23.72
C LYS A 298 5.13 -0.53 -24.23
N THR A 299 6.07 0.39 -24.40
CA THR A 299 7.47 0.09 -24.75
C THR A 299 8.37 0.59 -23.62
N TYR A 300 9.20 -0.31 -23.10
CA TYR A 300 10.11 -0.07 -21.99
C TYR A 300 11.56 -0.15 -22.47
N ALA A 301 12.36 0.86 -22.14
CA ALA A 301 13.82 0.76 -22.14
C ALA A 301 14.26 -0.10 -20.96
N VAL A 302 15.13 -1.08 -21.20
CA VAL A 302 15.60 -2.03 -20.17
C VAL A 302 17.11 -1.90 -19.97
N TYR A 303 17.50 -1.64 -18.73
CA TYR A 303 18.88 -1.55 -18.27
C TYR A 303 19.14 -2.68 -17.28
N ASP A 304 20.00 -3.64 -17.64
CA ASP A 304 20.45 -4.68 -16.73
C ASP A 304 21.69 -4.19 -15.96
N LEU A 305 21.61 -4.16 -14.63
CA LEU A 305 22.71 -3.71 -13.78
C LEU A 305 23.77 -4.80 -13.59
N LEU A 306 23.49 -6.05 -13.97
CA LEU A 306 24.49 -7.12 -13.97
C LEU A 306 25.41 -7.07 -15.21
N ASP A 307 25.03 -6.32 -16.25
CA ASP A 307 25.89 -6.09 -17.40
C ASP A 307 26.98 -5.05 -17.09
N THR A 308 28.23 -5.53 -17.10
CA THR A 308 29.43 -4.72 -16.93
C THR A 308 29.51 -3.51 -17.88
N ALA A 309 28.98 -3.59 -19.11
CA ALA A 309 29.01 -2.48 -20.06
C ALA A 309 28.17 -1.27 -19.59
N VAL A 310 27.05 -1.52 -18.92
CA VAL A 310 26.13 -0.47 -18.44
C VAL A 310 26.75 0.33 -17.29
N ILE A 311 27.49 -0.34 -16.39
CA ILE A 311 28.09 0.28 -15.20
C ILE A 311 29.51 0.82 -15.48
N ASN A 312 30.37 0.07 -16.18
CA ASN A 312 31.76 0.48 -16.41
C ASN A 312 31.87 1.76 -17.25
N ASN A 313 30.98 1.95 -18.22
CA ASN A 313 30.96 3.15 -19.07
C ASN A 313 30.58 4.43 -18.31
N SER A 314 29.92 4.32 -17.16
CA SER A 314 29.39 5.47 -16.42
C SER A 314 30.05 5.69 -15.05
N ARG A 315 30.57 4.65 -14.38
CA ARG A 315 31.00 4.62 -12.94
C ARG A 315 29.89 4.97 -11.92
N ASN A 316 28.87 5.71 -12.32
CA ASN A 316 27.68 6.04 -11.54
C ASN A 316 26.46 6.20 -12.46
N LEU A 317 25.77 5.09 -12.75
CA LEU A 317 24.60 5.08 -13.63
C LEU A 317 23.50 6.00 -13.09
N ASN A 318 23.31 7.12 -13.77
CA ASN A 318 22.26 8.11 -13.53
C ASN A 318 21.33 8.13 -14.75
N LEU A 319 20.33 7.23 -14.78
CA LEU A 319 19.33 7.26 -15.84
C LEU A 319 18.63 8.64 -15.82
N GLN A 320 18.59 9.28 -16.97
CA GLN A 320 17.96 10.58 -17.18
C GLN A 320 17.05 10.53 -18.41
N LEU A 321 15.89 11.14 -18.27
CA LEU A 321 14.89 11.30 -19.31
C LEU A 321 14.57 12.80 -19.43
N LYS A 322 14.85 13.37 -20.61
CA LYS A 322 14.61 14.78 -20.94
C LYS A 322 13.58 14.91 -22.04
N TRP A 323 12.70 15.89 -21.91
CA TRP A 323 11.77 16.28 -22.95
C TRP A 323 12.34 17.48 -23.72
N LYS A 324 12.53 17.32 -25.03
CA LYS A 324 12.95 18.41 -25.93
C LYS A 324 11.81 19.42 -26.10
N SER A 325 10.59 18.93 -26.24
CA SER A 325 9.33 19.68 -26.12
C SER A 325 8.48 19.05 -25.02
N PRO A 326 7.86 19.84 -24.12
CA PRO A 326 6.97 19.28 -23.11
C PRO A 326 5.74 18.68 -23.81
N PRO A 327 5.39 17.39 -23.60
CA PRO A 327 4.18 16.83 -24.17
C PRO A 327 2.97 17.62 -23.68
N GLU A 328 1.95 17.76 -24.54
CA GLU A 328 0.67 18.34 -24.15
C GLU A 328 0.12 17.64 -22.89
N SER A 329 -0.70 18.35 -22.13
CA SER A 329 -1.19 17.86 -20.83
C SER A 329 -2.34 16.86 -20.97
N GLU A 330 -2.11 15.76 -21.70
CA GLU A 330 -3.04 14.65 -21.74
C GLU A 330 -3.24 14.08 -20.33
N ALA A 331 -4.50 13.85 -19.95
CA ALA A 331 -4.81 13.17 -18.70
C ALA A 331 -4.30 11.71 -18.79
N PRO A 332 -3.75 11.15 -17.70
CA PRO A 332 -3.24 9.79 -17.72
C PRO A 332 -4.39 8.81 -18.00
N PRO A 333 -4.14 7.67 -18.67
CA PRO A 333 -5.15 6.66 -18.87
C PRO A 333 -5.65 6.16 -17.51
N VAL A 334 -6.89 6.52 -17.16
CA VAL A 334 -7.57 5.98 -15.98
C VAL A 334 -7.72 4.46 -16.15
N PRO A 335 -7.36 3.65 -15.15
CA PRO A 335 -7.48 2.20 -15.26
C PRO A 335 -8.94 1.80 -15.50
N PHE A 336 -9.13 0.83 -16.38
CA PHE A 336 -10.45 0.43 -16.87
C PHE A 336 -11.41 -0.03 -15.77
N LEU A 337 -10.86 -0.49 -14.64
CA LEU A 337 -11.57 -0.64 -13.36
C LEU A 337 -10.94 0.28 -12.32
N HIS A 338 -11.77 1.09 -11.66
CA HIS A 338 -11.38 1.86 -10.47
C HIS A 338 -12.58 2.11 -9.56
N ALA A 339 -12.31 2.53 -8.32
CA ALA A 339 -13.36 2.81 -7.37
C ALA A 339 -13.00 3.97 -6.44
N GLN A 340 -14.05 4.57 -5.86
CA GLN A 340 -13.94 5.54 -4.79
C GLN A 340 -15.01 5.26 -3.74
N ARG A 341 -14.66 5.50 -2.47
CA ARG A 341 -15.56 5.37 -1.33
C ARG A 341 -15.65 6.69 -0.59
N TYR A 342 -16.84 7.07 -0.16
CA TYR A 342 -17.05 8.26 0.65
C TYR A 342 -18.25 8.11 1.59
N VAL A 343 -18.18 8.81 2.73
CA VAL A 343 -19.30 8.97 3.66
C VAL A 343 -20.11 10.19 3.24
N SER A 344 -21.44 10.10 3.30
CA SER A 344 -22.34 11.24 3.10
C SER A 344 -23.44 11.24 4.16
N GLY A 345 -23.89 12.40 4.61
CA GLY A 345 -24.95 12.53 5.61
C GLY A 345 -24.85 13.89 6.31
N TYR A 346 -25.86 14.22 7.11
CA TYR A 346 -25.90 15.45 7.91
C TYR A 346 -26.06 15.09 9.38
N GLY A 347 -25.35 15.81 10.24
CA GLY A 347 -25.30 15.54 11.69
C GLY A 347 -24.29 14.46 12.09
N LEU A 348 -24.30 14.09 13.36
CA LEU A 348 -23.34 13.17 13.96
C LEU A 348 -23.86 11.73 14.13
N GLN A 349 -25.18 11.52 14.04
CA GLN A 349 -25.82 10.23 14.30
C GLN A 349 -25.93 9.34 13.05
N ASN A 350 -26.60 9.84 12.00
CA ASN A 350 -26.94 9.04 10.82
C ASN A 350 -26.08 9.41 9.60
N GLY A 351 -25.76 8.41 8.78
CA GLY A 351 -25.00 8.59 7.54
C GLY A 351 -25.28 7.52 6.51
N LYS A 352 -24.63 7.66 5.35
CA LYS A 352 -24.64 6.71 4.24
C LYS A 352 -23.23 6.46 3.77
N LEU A 353 -22.87 5.20 3.59
CA LEU A 353 -21.65 4.77 2.93
C LEU A 353 -21.95 4.61 1.45
N ASN A 354 -21.19 5.32 0.61
CA ASN A 354 -21.28 5.16 -0.84
C ASN A 354 -19.96 4.62 -1.36
N THR A 355 -20.03 3.56 -2.15
CA THR A 355 -18.92 3.02 -2.93
C THR A 355 -19.31 3.09 -4.40
N LEU A 356 -18.54 3.88 -5.18
CA LEU A 356 -18.72 4.03 -6.62
C LEU A 356 -17.66 3.18 -7.32
N LEU A 357 -18.12 2.26 -8.15
CA LEU A 357 -17.34 1.31 -8.94
C LEU A 357 -17.45 1.71 -10.41
N TYR A 358 -16.33 1.98 -11.06
CA TYR A 358 -16.26 2.40 -12.45
C TYR A 358 -15.71 1.29 -13.33
N ASN A 359 -16.40 1.03 -14.44
CA ASN A 359 -15.91 0.22 -15.54
C ASN A 359 -15.89 1.09 -16.80
N THR A 360 -14.72 1.59 -17.20
CA THR A 360 -14.55 2.42 -18.41
C THR A 360 -14.19 1.60 -19.65
N HIS A 361 -14.17 0.26 -19.57
CA HIS A 361 -14.00 -0.58 -20.74
C HIS A 361 -15.20 -0.41 -21.69
N PRO A 362 -14.99 -0.19 -23.01
CA PRO A 362 -16.07 0.19 -23.93
C PRO A 362 -17.15 -0.88 -24.11
N HIS A 363 -16.76 -2.16 -24.25
CA HIS A 363 -17.70 -3.25 -24.59
C HIS A 363 -17.83 -4.38 -23.54
N ARG A 364 -16.89 -4.51 -22.60
CA ARG A 364 -16.83 -5.66 -21.68
C ARG A 364 -17.41 -5.32 -20.30
N ALA A 365 -18.31 -6.17 -19.82
CA ALA A 365 -18.76 -6.17 -18.43
C ALA A 365 -17.84 -7.07 -17.58
N PHE A 366 -17.56 -6.67 -16.34
CA PHE A 366 -16.69 -7.42 -15.43
C PHE A 366 -17.43 -7.87 -14.17
N PRO A 367 -17.40 -9.16 -13.80
CA PRO A 367 -17.81 -9.60 -12.48
C PRO A 367 -16.74 -9.18 -11.46
N VAL A 368 -17.12 -8.41 -10.46
CA VAL A 368 -16.22 -7.94 -9.40
C VAL A 368 -16.77 -8.28 -8.03
N LEU A 369 -15.93 -8.87 -7.20
CA LEU A 369 -16.23 -9.20 -5.83
C LEU A 369 -15.79 -8.04 -4.94
N LEU A 370 -16.77 -7.32 -4.39
CA LEU A 370 -16.59 -6.22 -3.44
C LEU A 370 -16.56 -6.80 -2.03
N LEU A 371 -15.49 -6.50 -1.28
CA LEU A 371 -15.39 -6.76 0.15
C LEU A 371 -15.42 -5.44 0.90
N ASP A 372 -16.37 -5.31 1.81
CA ASP A 372 -16.52 -4.18 2.71
C ASP A 372 -16.44 -4.66 4.16
N THR A 373 -15.60 -3.99 4.95
CA THR A 373 -15.49 -4.21 6.40
C THR A 373 -15.78 -2.91 7.10
N VAL A 374 -16.87 -2.85 7.86
CA VAL A 374 -17.33 -1.63 8.53
C VAL A 374 -17.20 -1.80 10.05
N PRO A 375 -16.52 -0.87 10.77
CA PRO A 375 -16.35 -0.98 12.22
C PRO A 375 -17.68 -1.13 12.98
N TRP A 376 -17.66 -1.87 14.09
CA TRP A 376 -18.86 -2.17 14.90
C TRP A 376 -19.63 -0.92 15.38
N HIS A 377 -18.94 0.21 15.52
CA HIS A 377 -19.56 1.47 15.94
C HIS A 377 -20.33 2.18 14.82
N LEU A 378 -20.36 1.64 13.60
CA LEU A 378 -21.21 2.10 12.50
C LEU A 378 -22.23 1.00 12.18
N ARG A 379 -23.39 1.07 12.84
CA ARG A 379 -24.46 0.07 12.76
C ARG A 379 -25.13 0.13 11.39
N LEU A 380 -24.89 -0.89 10.56
CA LEU A 380 -25.39 -0.94 9.19
C LEU A 380 -26.87 -1.32 9.10
N TYR A 381 -27.65 -0.49 8.40
CA TYR A 381 -29.04 -0.80 8.05
C TYR A 381 -29.09 -1.56 6.72
N VAL A 382 -28.86 -2.88 6.76
CA VAL A 382 -28.78 -3.75 5.56
C VAL A 382 -30.01 -3.67 4.66
N HIS A 383 -31.21 -3.48 5.22
CA HIS A 383 -32.45 -3.29 4.45
C HIS A 383 -32.45 -2.02 3.57
N THR A 384 -31.48 -1.12 3.74
CA THR A 384 -31.28 0.08 2.92
C THR A 384 -30.20 -0.08 1.85
N LEU A 385 -29.60 -1.26 1.73
CA LEU A 385 -28.60 -1.56 0.71
C LEU A 385 -29.20 -1.41 -0.68
N THR A 386 -28.62 -0.52 -1.48
CA THR A 386 -29.02 -0.23 -2.85
C THR A 386 -27.81 -0.33 -3.76
N ILE A 387 -27.94 -1.05 -4.87
CA ILE A 387 -26.88 -1.25 -5.86
C ILE A 387 -27.44 -0.85 -7.22
N THR A 388 -26.96 0.25 -7.77
CA THR A 388 -27.51 0.83 -9.01
C THR A 388 -26.45 1.02 -10.07
N SER A 389 -26.73 0.58 -11.30
CA SER A 389 -25.85 0.72 -12.47
C SER A 389 -26.61 1.37 -13.61
N LYS A 390 -26.07 2.46 -14.18
CA LYS A 390 -26.75 3.26 -15.23
C LYS A 390 -28.20 3.62 -14.88
N GLY A 391 -28.48 3.92 -13.61
CA GLY A 391 -29.81 4.29 -13.11
C GLY A 391 -30.80 3.12 -12.91
N LYS A 392 -30.40 1.87 -13.16
CA LYS A 392 -31.21 0.67 -12.92
C LYS A 392 -30.70 -0.10 -11.70
N ASP A 393 -31.57 -0.86 -11.05
CA ASP A 393 -31.20 -1.82 -10.00
C ASP A 393 -30.28 -2.90 -10.57
N ASN A 394 -29.21 -3.24 -9.85
CA ASN A 394 -28.22 -4.23 -10.25
C ASN A 394 -28.05 -5.25 -9.10
N LYS A 395 -28.79 -6.35 -9.21
CA LYS A 395 -28.83 -7.38 -8.18
C LYS A 395 -27.54 -8.20 -8.18
N PRO A 396 -26.81 -8.28 -7.04
CA PRO A 396 -25.60 -9.06 -6.93
C PRO A 396 -25.90 -10.56 -7.03
N SER A 397 -25.02 -11.32 -7.67
CA SER A 397 -25.16 -12.77 -7.83
C SER A 397 -24.79 -13.57 -6.58
N TYR A 398 -24.06 -12.94 -5.65
CA TYR A 398 -23.67 -13.47 -4.35
C TYR A 398 -23.70 -12.34 -3.33
N VAL A 399 -24.22 -12.60 -2.15
CA VAL A 399 -24.14 -11.72 -0.98
C VAL A 399 -23.85 -12.58 0.24
N HIS A 400 -22.77 -12.28 0.95
CA HIS A 400 -22.49 -12.79 2.28
C HIS A 400 -22.35 -11.61 3.24
N TYR A 401 -23.08 -11.66 4.36
CA TYR A 401 -23.09 -10.61 5.35
C TYR A 401 -22.97 -11.20 6.75
N GLN A 402 -22.00 -10.70 7.52
CA GLN A 402 -21.85 -10.97 8.95
C GLN A 402 -22.10 -9.65 9.70
N PRO A 403 -23.07 -9.60 10.64
CA PRO A 403 -23.28 -8.42 11.46
C PRO A 403 -22.12 -8.21 12.44
N ALA A 404 -21.81 -6.95 12.72
CA ALA A 404 -20.94 -6.58 13.83
C ALA A 404 -21.51 -7.02 15.17
N GLN A 405 -20.62 -7.12 16.15
CA GLN A 405 -20.98 -7.21 17.56
C GLN A 405 -20.20 -6.12 18.30
N ASP A 406 -20.90 -5.31 19.11
CA ASP A 406 -20.33 -4.15 19.80
C ASP A 406 -19.05 -4.54 20.56
N ARG A 407 -17.92 -3.95 20.18
CA ARG A 407 -16.57 -4.16 20.76
C ARG A 407 -15.99 -5.57 20.61
N LEU A 408 -16.58 -6.42 19.76
CA LEU A 408 -16.10 -7.80 19.54
C LEU A 408 -15.65 -8.04 18.11
N GLN A 409 -16.47 -7.68 17.11
CA GLN A 409 -16.17 -7.89 15.68
C GLN A 409 -16.81 -6.80 14.80
N PRO A 410 -16.21 -6.42 13.66
CA PRO A 410 -16.80 -5.49 12.70
C PRO A 410 -17.86 -6.18 11.83
N HIS A 411 -18.60 -5.40 11.04
CA HIS A 411 -19.44 -5.92 9.96
C HIS A 411 -18.55 -6.41 8.81
N LEU A 412 -18.91 -7.56 8.23
CA LEU A 412 -18.34 -8.09 6.98
C LEU A 412 -19.45 -8.13 5.92
N LEU A 413 -19.19 -7.59 4.74
CA LEU A 413 -20.08 -7.66 3.58
C LEU A 413 -19.27 -8.01 2.33
N GLU A 414 -19.56 -9.16 1.72
CA GLU A 414 -18.98 -9.62 0.45
C GLU A 414 -20.07 -9.72 -0.61
N MET A 415 -19.88 -9.10 -1.77
CA MET A 415 -20.89 -9.06 -2.83
C MET A 415 -20.28 -9.23 -4.22
N LEU A 416 -20.79 -10.20 -4.99
CA LEU A 416 -20.41 -10.36 -6.40
C LEU A 416 -21.33 -9.51 -7.28
N ILE A 417 -20.79 -8.42 -7.82
CA ILE A 417 -21.53 -7.42 -8.59
C ILE A 417 -21.03 -7.45 -10.03
N GLN A 418 -21.94 -7.59 -10.99
CA GLN A 418 -21.61 -7.44 -12.41
C GLN A 418 -21.51 -5.95 -12.75
N LEU A 419 -20.36 -5.47 -13.21
CA LEU A 419 -20.15 -4.08 -13.62
C LEU A 419 -20.34 -3.94 -15.15
N PRO A 420 -21.42 -3.32 -15.64
CA PRO A 420 -21.66 -3.18 -17.09
C PRO A 420 -20.56 -2.38 -17.79
N ALA A 421 -20.36 -2.62 -19.09
CA ALA A 421 -19.42 -1.87 -19.92
C ALA A 421 -19.75 -0.37 -19.95
N ASN A 422 -18.72 0.48 -19.96
CA ASN A 422 -18.78 1.95 -19.87
C ASN A 422 -19.86 2.43 -18.88
N SER A 423 -19.64 2.17 -17.59
CA SER A 423 -20.62 2.43 -16.53
C SER A 423 -20.00 2.83 -15.20
N ALA A 424 -20.80 3.54 -14.40
CA ALA A 424 -20.62 3.68 -12.97
C ALA A 424 -21.71 2.87 -12.25
N THR A 425 -21.30 2.11 -11.24
CA THR A 425 -22.17 1.34 -10.34
C THR A 425 -22.03 1.89 -8.93
N LYS A 426 -23.15 2.29 -8.33
CA LYS A 426 -23.20 2.85 -6.97
C LYS A 426 -23.76 1.82 -6.00
N VAL A 427 -22.94 1.41 -5.05
CA VAL A 427 -23.36 0.69 -3.83
C VAL A 427 -23.59 1.73 -2.73
N SER A 428 -24.75 1.73 -2.10
CA SER A 428 -25.10 2.66 -1.02
C SER A 428 -25.81 1.92 0.11
N ILE A 429 -25.38 2.15 1.36
CA ILE A 429 -25.98 1.59 2.57
C ILE A 429 -26.02 2.65 3.66
N GLN A 430 -27.13 2.73 4.41
CA GLN A 430 -27.30 3.66 5.52
C GLN A 430 -26.72 3.06 6.81
N PHE A 431 -26.26 3.92 7.71
CA PHE A 431 -25.74 3.53 9.01
C PHE A 431 -26.06 4.57 10.09
N GLU A 432 -26.05 4.11 11.33
CA GLU A 432 -26.09 4.93 12.55
C GLU A 432 -24.78 4.78 13.32
N ARG A 433 -24.33 5.84 14.01
CA ARG A 433 -23.18 5.78 14.91
C ARG A 433 -23.58 5.31 16.30
N ALA A 434 -22.95 4.24 16.79
CA ALA A 434 -23.10 3.82 18.17
C ALA A 434 -22.48 4.82 19.15
N LEU A 435 -23.03 4.89 20.36
CA LEU A 435 -22.43 5.68 21.45
C LEU A 435 -21.11 5.04 21.90
N LEU A 436 -20.04 5.81 21.78
CA LEU A 436 -18.69 5.44 22.20
C LEU A 436 -18.41 5.95 23.61
N LYS A 437 -17.64 5.19 24.39
CA LYS A 437 -17.07 5.66 25.67
C LYS A 437 -16.03 6.74 25.41
N TRP A 438 -15.77 7.62 26.37
CA TRP A 438 -14.73 8.65 26.23
C TRP A 438 -13.35 8.07 25.91
N THR A 439 -13.03 6.87 26.42
CA THR A 439 -11.79 6.12 26.14
C THR A 439 -11.73 5.48 24.75
N GLU A 440 -12.84 5.46 24.01
CA GLU A 440 -12.96 4.87 22.66
C GLU A 440 -12.82 5.93 21.55
N TYR A 441 -12.77 7.22 21.92
CA TYR A 441 -12.40 8.30 21.02
C TYR A 441 -10.89 8.32 20.80
N THR A 442 -10.48 8.65 19.58
CA THR A 442 -9.05 8.79 19.29
C THR A 442 -8.47 10.08 19.86
N PRO A 443 -7.17 10.11 20.23
CA PRO A 443 -6.57 11.26 20.93
C PRO A 443 -6.66 12.60 20.20
N ASP A 444 -6.82 12.59 18.87
CA ASP A 444 -7.08 13.78 18.06
C ASP A 444 -8.57 13.85 17.64
N PRO A 445 -9.35 14.82 18.18
CA PRO A 445 -10.75 15.02 17.80
C PRO A 445 -10.95 15.57 16.38
N ASN A 446 -9.99 16.32 15.83
CA ASN A 446 -10.12 16.98 14.52
C ASN A 446 -10.16 15.96 13.37
N HIS A 447 -9.52 14.81 13.57
CA HIS A 447 -9.46 13.73 12.59
C HIS A 447 -10.74 12.85 12.55
N GLY A 448 -11.67 13.02 13.49
CA GLY A 448 -12.94 12.27 13.53
C GLY A 448 -12.76 10.75 13.54
N PHE A 449 -13.56 10.02 12.76
CA PHE A 449 -13.44 8.57 12.54
C PHE A 449 -13.29 8.23 11.06
N TYR A 450 -12.22 7.51 10.72
CA TYR A 450 -11.95 7.04 9.36
C TYR A 450 -12.72 5.76 9.06
N VAL A 451 -13.36 5.71 7.89
CA VAL A 451 -13.88 4.47 7.31
C VAL A 451 -12.86 3.91 6.32
N ARG A 452 -12.56 2.62 6.43
CA ARG A 452 -11.63 1.88 5.56
C ARG A 452 -12.08 1.96 4.10
N TRP A 453 -11.13 1.91 3.16
CA TRP A 453 -11.41 1.59 1.76
C TRP A 453 -11.98 0.17 1.62
N ALA A 454 -12.72 -0.09 0.55
CA ALA A 454 -13.31 -1.39 0.26
C ALA A 454 -12.50 -2.10 -0.84
N PRO A 455 -11.79 -3.21 -0.55
CA PRO A 455 -11.11 -4.01 -1.57
C PRO A 455 -12.04 -4.55 -2.66
N LEU A 456 -11.49 -4.63 -3.86
CA LEU A 456 -12.14 -5.18 -5.05
C LEU A 456 -11.27 -6.28 -5.64
N THR A 457 -11.82 -7.48 -5.69
CA THR A 457 -11.19 -8.63 -6.34
C THR A 457 -11.91 -8.91 -7.65
N TYR A 458 -11.16 -8.94 -8.75
CA TYR A 458 -11.65 -9.37 -10.05
C TYR A 458 -10.69 -10.43 -10.61
N CYS A 459 -11.20 -11.35 -11.43
CA CYS A 459 -10.34 -12.25 -12.18
C CYS A 459 -9.88 -11.51 -13.45
N PRO A 460 -8.58 -11.23 -13.64
CA PRO A 460 -8.09 -10.82 -14.94
C PRO A 460 -8.33 -11.99 -15.90
N VAL A 461 -9.12 -11.77 -16.95
CA VAL A 461 -9.25 -12.78 -18.01
C VAL A 461 -7.96 -12.75 -18.80
N ALA A 462 -7.32 -13.91 -18.95
CA ALA A 462 -6.13 -14.04 -19.80
C ALA A 462 -6.44 -13.51 -21.21
N SER A 463 -5.58 -12.61 -21.68
CA SER A 463 -5.55 -12.06 -23.03
C SER A 463 -4.53 -12.81 -23.86
#